data_AF-A0A514C841-F1
#
_entry.id   AF-A0A514C841-F1
#
_cell.length_a   1.000
_cell.length_b   1.000
_cell.length_c   1.000
_cell.angle_alpha   90.00
_cell.angle_beta   90.00
_cell.angle_gamma   90.00
#
_symmetry.space_group_name_H-M   'P 1'
#
loop_
_entity.id
_entity.type
_entity.pdbx_description
1 polymer ?
#
loop_
_entity_poly.entity_id
_entity_poly.type
_entity_poly.pdbx_seq_one_letter_code
_entity_poly.pdbx_strand_id
1 'polypeptide(L)'
;MDTATDIDLALADMDMALAAANFAPLRQYLDDPEVFEIRVNKFGQVVCDTPKGRVLHADPRITYDYLWALNDHLLSLNGLGRTPISYVKLPDGSRGTFCWPPATVEGTMLMSIRKHLPVSKSLSQLAQEGRFAKVRHRKQSEQFMLEPFEEELLELLEKGDVEGFLTQAVKTKRNIAVAGPTGSGKTTLTRSLMGAVPTIERVLLMEDTHEIDDNRLDEVGYLMYGEGDGRMSARECLKLCMRLSPDRIFLTELRDDAAWDYLAGANTGHPGGIFSTHADSAASTPARIATLVKASEIGRALDYDVIMKTINTTLDVVVYMEKREVLEILYDPMFKKQAMAAV
;
A
#
# COMPACT_ATOMS: atom_id res chain seq x y z
N MET A 1 -16.52 17.45 54.35
CA MET A 1 -16.64 17.63 52.90
C MET A 1 -15.29 17.27 52.35
N ASP A 2 -15.22 16.14 51.67
CA ASP A 2 -13.99 15.43 51.34
C ASP A 2 -13.44 15.99 50.04
N THR A 3 -12.73 17.12 50.13
CA THR A 3 -12.29 17.92 48.99
C THR A 3 -11.34 17.17 48.06
N ALA A 4 -10.66 16.12 48.54
CA ALA A 4 -9.80 15.28 47.71
C ALA A 4 -10.61 14.39 46.75
N THR A 5 -11.72 13.81 47.23
CA THR A 5 -12.60 12.97 46.42
C THR A 5 -13.34 13.77 45.36
N ASP A 6 -13.76 15.00 45.69
CA ASP A 6 -14.42 15.91 44.75
C ASP A 6 -13.47 16.39 43.63
N ILE A 7 -12.18 16.57 43.92
CA ILE A 7 -11.17 16.92 42.91
C ILE A 7 -10.88 15.74 41.98
N ASP A 8 -10.73 14.53 42.52
CA ASP A 8 -10.50 13.32 41.71
C ASP A 8 -11.69 13.01 40.80
N LEU A 9 -12.93 13.22 41.29
CA LEU A 9 -14.15 13.10 40.49
C LEU A 9 -14.22 14.14 39.36
N ALA A 10 -13.90 15.40 39.67
CA ALA A 10 -13.89 16.46 38.66
C ALA A 10 -12.80 16.25 37.58
N LEU A 11 -11.64 15.74 37.97
CA LEU A 11 -10.57 15.37 37.04
C LEU A 11 -11.00 14.20 36.14
N ALA A 12 -11.64 13.17 36.72
CA ALA A 12 -12.17 12.04 35.96
C ALA A 12 -13.28 12.46 34.97
N ASP A 13 -14.20 13.34 35.37
CA ASP A 13 -15.24 13.88 34.49
C ASP A 13 -14.65 14.72 33.36
N MET A 14 -13.60 15.50 33.65
CA MET A 14 -12.90 16.31 32.66
C MET A 14 -12.13 15.44 31.65
N ASP A 15 -11.48 14.38 32.10
CA ASP A 15 -10.81 13.39 31.24
C ASP A 15 -11.80 12.64 30.35
N MET A 16 -12.97 12.27 30.88
CA MET A 16 -14.05 11.65 30.12
C MET A 16 -14.65 12.60 29.07
N ALA A 17 -14.86 13.87 29.42
CA ALA A 17 -15.33 14.88 28.49
C ALA A 17 -14.30 15.17 27.37
N LEU A 18 -13.01 15.20 27.71
CA LEU A 18 -11.91 15.37 26.76
C LEU A 18 -11.80 14.16 25.82
N ALA A 19 -11.91 12.94 26.35
CA ALA A 19 -11.96 11.73 25.54
C ALA A 19 -13.16 11.76 24.58
N ALA A 20 -14.36 12.10 25.07
CA ALA A 20 -15.55 12.21 24.24
C ALA A 20 -15.38 13.28 23.13
N ALA A 21 -14.78 14.42 23.44
CA ALA A 21 -14.50 15.48 22.47
C ALA A 21 -13.50 15.03 21.40
N ASN A 22 -12.43 14.33 21.77
CA ASN A 22 -11.42 13.82 20.85
C ASN A 22 -11.97 12.75 19.88
N PHE A 23 -12.95 11.95 20.29
CA PHE A 23 -13.59 10.99 19.38
C PHE A 23 -14.78 11.58 18.60
N ALA A 24 -15.30 12.75 18.97
CA ALA A 24 -16.57 13.25 18.45
C ALA A 24 -16.63 13.37 16.91
N PRO A 25 -15.61 13.92 16.20
CA PRO A 25 -15.64 13.96 14.73
C PRO A 25 -15.64 12.60 14.05
N LEU A 26 -14.97 11.60 14.63
CA LEU A 26 -14.93 10.23 14.08
C LEU A 26 -16.07 9.33 14.57
N ARG A 27 -16.85 9.78 15.56
CA ARG A 27 -17.85 8.96 16.26
C ARG A 27 -18.86 8.32 15.31
N GLN A 28 -19.37 9.07 14.34
CA GLN A 28 -20.33 8.56 13.37
C GLN A 28 -19.80 7.37 12.54
N TYR A 29 -18.50 7.32 12.26
CA TYR A 29 -17.87 6.24 11.50
C TYR A 29 -17.48 5.06 12.41
N LEU A 30 -17.04 5.36 13.63
CA LEU A 30 -16.73 4.36 14.65
C LEU A 30 -17.97 3.59 15.09
N ASP A 31 -19.11 4.26 15.22
CA ASP A 31 -20.37 3.64 15.67
C ASP A 31 -21.11 2.90 14.54
N ASP A 32 -20.80 3.15 13.26
CA ASP A 32 -21.45 2.48 12.13
C ASP A 32 -21.06 0.98 12.07
N PRO A 33 -21.99 0.03 12.28
CA PRO A 33 -21.68 -1.39 12.31
C PRO A 33 -21.28 -1.97 10.94
N GLU A 34 -21.57 -1.28 9.82
CA GLU A 34 -21.13 -1.71 8.48
C GLU A 34 -19.68 -1.30 8.18
N VAL A 35 -19.13 -0.31 8.89
CA VAL A 35 -17.74 0.14 8.69
C VAL A 35 -16.77 -0.76 9.45
N PHE A 36 -15.75 -1.28 8.76
CA PHE A 36 -14.69 -2.09 9.38
C PHE A 36 -13.29 -1.45 9.33
N GLU A 37 -13.08 -0.46 8.47
CA GLU A 37 -11.85 0.32 8.43
C GLU A 37 -12.16 1.79 8.16
N ILE A 38 -11.48 2.69 8.86
CA ILE A 38 -11.62 4.15 8.74
C ILE A 38 -10.24 4.73 8.42
N ARG A 39 -10.16 5.64 7.45
CA ARG A 39 -8.90 6.21 7.00
C ARG A 39 -8.99 7.70 6.75
N VAL A 40 -7.83 8.35 6.91
CA VAL A 40 -7.61 9.73 6.51
C VAL A 40 -6.26 9.79 5.81
N ASN A 41 -6.26 10.19 4.54
CA ASN A 41 -5.04 10.48 3.77
C ASN A 41 -4.93 11.99 3.47
N LYS A 42 -6.02 12.74 3.64
CA LYS A 42 -6.14 14.17 3.38
C LYS A 42 -7.06 14.82 4.42
N PHE A 43 -6.67 15.98 4.93
CA PHE A 43 -7.52 16.76 5.84
C PHE A 43 -8.85 17.13 5.16
N GLY A 44 -9.92 17.12 5.96
CA GLY A 44 -11.29 17.35 5.46
C GLY A 44 -11.94 16.13 4.81
N GLN A 45 -11.29 14.96 4.83
CA GLN A 45 -11.79 13.73 4.21
C GLN A 45 -11.72 12.55 5.20
N VAL A 46 -12.74 11.70 5.18
CA VAL A 46 -12.71 10.36 5.79
C VAL A 46 -13.08 9.33 4.75
N VAL A 47 -12.37 8.20 4.75
CA VAL A 47 -12.70 7.07 3.90
C VAL A 47 -13.03 5.86 4.77
N CYS A 48 -14.17 5.24 4.49
CA CYS A 48 -14.66 4.08 5.22
C CYS A 48 -14.76 2.87 4.29
N ASP A 49 -14.19 1.74 4.69
CA ASP A 49 -14.46 0.47 4.01
C ASP A 49 -15.65 -0.25 4.66
N THR A 50 -16.57 -0.67 3.80
CA THR A 50 -17.78 -1.44 4.16
C THR A 50 -17.87 -2.71 3.29
N PRO A 51 -18.70 -3.69 3.65
CA PRO A 51 -18.96 -4.85 2.79
C PRO A 51 -19.47 -4.50 1.39
N LYS A 52 -20.06 -3.32 1.20
CA LYS A 52 -20.59 -2.83 -0.09
C LYS A 52 -19.52 -2.11 -0.92
N GLY A 53 -18.35 -1.87 -0.35
CA GLY A 53 -17.26 -1.12 -0.96
C GLY A 53 -16.82 0.07 -0.10
N ARG A 54 -15.96 0.89 -0.70
CA ARG A 54 -15.39 2.08 -0.11
C ARG A 54 -16.35 3.27 -0.21
N VAL A 55 -16.45 4.04 0.86
CA VAL A 55 -17.28 5.26 0.93
C VAL A 55 -16.41 6.44 1.31
N LEU A 56 -16.48 7.49 0.51
CA LEU A 56 -15.77 8.76 0.76
C LEU A 56 -16.71 9.76 1.42
N HIS A 57 -16.23 10.39 2.48
CA HIS A 57 -16.93 11.42 3.22
C HIS A 57 -16.11 12.72 3.21
N ALA A 58 -16.74 13.82 2.81
CA ALA A 58 -16.20 15.15 3.07
C ALA A 58 -16.58 15.54 4.51
N ASP A 59 -15.58 15.76 5.36
CA ASP A 59 -15.78 16.09 6.76
C ASP A 59 -14.79 17.18 7.20
N PRO A 60 -15.18 18.47 7.16
CA PRO A 60 -14.27 19.59 7.45
C PRO A 60 -13.79 19.63 8.91
N ARG A 61 -14.36 18.81 9.80
CA ARG A 61 -13.90 18.69 11.20
C ARG A 61 -12.61 17.87 11.31
N ILE A 62 -12.24 17.13 10.26
CA ILE A 62 -11.01 16.34 10.19
C ILE A 62 -9.84 17.24 9.82
N THR A 63 -9.44 18.07 10.79
CA THR A 63 -8.33 19.02 10.65
C THR A 63 -7.01 18.43 11.14
N TYR A 64 -5.91 19.12 10.84
CA TYR A 64 -4.60 18.80 11.40
C TYR A 64 -4.64 18.76 12.94
N ASP A 65 -5.12 19.85 13.57
CA ASP A 65 -5.15 20.00 15.02
C ASP A 65 -6.01 18.92 15.69
N TYR A 66 -7.12 18.57 15.05
CA TYR A 66 -7.99 17.49 15.52
C TYR A 66 -7.26 16.15 15.54
N LEU A 67 -6.67 15.74 14.41
CA LEU A 67 -5.98 14.45 14.31
C LEU A 67 -4.72 14.42 15.18
N TRP A 68 -4.06 15.56 15.35
CA TRP A 68 -2.95 15.73 16.26
C TRP A 68 -3.36 15.47 17.71
N ALA A 69 -4.43 16.14 18.17
CA ALA A 69 -4.96 15.98 19.53
C ALA A 69 -5.50 14.56 19.78
N LEU A 70 -6.18 13.97 18.79
CA LEU A 70 -6.62 12.57 18.84
C LEU A 70 -5.43 11.62 19.01
N ASN A 71 -4.35 11.81 18.24
CA ASN A 71 -3.17 10.96 18.34
C ASN A 71 -2.48 11.12 19.70
N ASP A 72 -2.31 12.35 20.22
CA ASP A 72 -1.73 12.58 21.56
C ASP A 72 -2.55 11.92 22.66
N HIS A 73 -3.88 12.04 22.59
CA HIS A 73 -4.76 11.37 23.53
C HIS A 73 -4.61 9.84 23.48
N LEU A 74 -4.60 9.26 22.28
CA LEU A 74 -4.40 7.82 22.10
C LEU A 74 -3.02 7.35 22.56
N LEU A 75 -1.96 8.11 22.29
CA LEU A 75 -0.60 7.82 22.78
C LEU A 75 -0.57 7.78 24.32
N SER A 76 -1.17 8.78 24.97
CA SER A 76 -1.29 8.83 26.44
C SER A 76 -2.03 7.61 26.99
N LEU A 77 -3.17 7.23 26.41
CA LEU A 77 -3.93 6.04 26.82
C LEU A 77 -3.14 4.73 26.63
N ASN A 78 -2.23 4.68 25.67
CA ASN A 78 -1.39 3.51 25.40
C ASN A 78 -0.05 3.55 26.15
N GLY A 79 0.24 4.62 26.91
CA GLY A 79 1.53 4.79 27.60
C GLY A 79 2.71 4.94 26.64
N LEU A 80 2.47 5.49 25.45
CA LEU A 80 3.46 5.62 24.38
C LEU A 80 3.95 7.06 24.25
N GLY A 81 5.23 7.22 23.93
CA GLY A 81 5.81 8.50 23.53
C GLY A 81 5.53 8.83 22.07
N ARG A 82 5.71 10.10 21.70
CA ARG A 82 5.48 10.54 20.33
C ARG A 82 6.63 10.13 19.42
N THR A 83 6.26 9.51 18.31
CA THR A 83 7.12 9.12 17.20
C THR A 83 6.43 9.51 15.89
N PRO A 84 7.17 9.58 14.76
CA PRO A 84 6.58 9.86 13.45
C PRO A 84 5.50 8.83 13.07
N ILE A 85 5.56 7.62 13.62
CA ILE A 85 4.56 6.57 13.41
C ILE A 85 4.07 6.06 14.75
N SER A 86 2.77 6.20 14.99
CA SER A 86 2.12 5.77 16.22
C SER A 86 1.25 4.54 15.94
N TYR A 87 1.49 3.46 16.69
CA TYR A 87 0.61 2.28 16.70
C TYR A 87 -0.15 2.25 18.02
N VAL A 88 -1.46 2.45 17.96
CA VAL A 88 -2.29 2.64 19.15
C VAL A 88 -3.46 1.66 19.15
N LYS A 89 -3.95 1.35 20.36
CA LYS A 89 -5.24 0.68 20.55
C LYS A 89 -6.26 1.70 21.04
N LEU A 90 -7.46 1.64 20.48
CA LEU A 90 -8.60 2.40 20.95
C LEU A 90 -9.26 1.67 22.14
N PRO A 91 -10.06 2.37 22.97
CA PRO A 91 -10.72 1.76 24.12
C PRO A 91 -11.63 0.56 23.79
N ASP A 92 -12.20 0.52 22.58
CA ASP A 92 -13.05 -0.57 22.08
C ASP A 92 -12.24 -1.79 21.55
N GLY A 93 -10.91 -1.74 21.62
CA GLY A 93 -10.01 -2.76 21.09
C GLY A 93 -9.64 -2.60 19.61
N SER A 94 -10.20 -1.58 18.92
CA SER A 94 -9.81 -1.22 17.56
C SER A 94 -8.34 -0.80 17.50
N ARG A 95 -7.70 -0.94 16.34
CA ARG A 95 -6.26 -0.66 16.17
C ARG A 95 -6.08 0.54 15.25
N GLY A 96 -5.39 1.56 15.74
CA GLY A 96 -5.03 2.76 14.99
C GLY A 96 -3.56 2.75 14.56
N THR A 97 -3.29 3.28 13.38
CA THR A 97 -1.95 3.63 12.90
C THR A 97 -2.00 5.07 12.41
N PHE A 98 -1.09 5.91 12.92
CA PHE A 98 -0.93 7.31 12.51
C PHE A 98 0.49 7.51 12.00
N CYS A 99 0.64 8.21 10.89
CA CYS A 99 1.92 8.54 10.28
C CYS A 99 1.97 10.05 10.05
N TRP A 100 3.05 10.67 10.52
CA TRP A 100 3.30 12.11 10.49
C TRP A 100 4.67 12.38 9.87
N PRO A 101 4.93 13.61 9.37
CA PRO A 101 6.28 14.01 9.02
C PRO A 101 7.25 13.79 10.20
N PRO A 102 8.49 13.35 9.95
CA PRO A 102 9.12 13.15 8.63
C PRO A 102 8.87 11.77 7.98
N ALA A 103 7.97 10.93 8.50
CA ALA A 103 7.63 9.62 7.89
C ALA A 103 6.63 9.74 6.72
N THR A 104 5.94 10.87 6.61
CA THR A 104 5.14 11.30 5.46
C THR A 104 5.70 12.60 4.89
N VAL A 105 5.23 13.00 3.71
CA VAL A 105 5.58 14.31 3.12
C VAL A 105 5.07 15.44 4.02
N GLU A 106 5.83 16.53 4.11
CA GLU A 106 5.44 17.71 4.88
C GLU A 106 4.04 18.21 4.49
N GLY A 107 3.23 18.59 5.49
CA GLY A 107 1.84 18.99 5.28
C GLY A 107 0.86 17.83 4.97
N THR A 108 1.32 16.58 4.94
CA THR A 108 0.48 15.39 4.78
C THR A 108 0.51 14.51 6.03
N MET A 109 -0.43 13.57 6.12
CA MET A 109 -0.45 12.55 7.17
C MET A 109 -1.24 11.31 6.73
N LEU A 110 -1.04 10.17 7.40
CA LEU A 110 -1.83 8.96 7.15
C LEU A 110 -2.41 8.39 8.43
N MET A 111 -3.73 8.16 8.44
CA MET A 111 -4.43 7.49 9.52
C MET A 111 -5.13 6.25 8.97
N SER A 112 -5.03 5.13 9.66
CA SER A 112 -5.90 3.98 9.47
C SER A 112 -6.32 3.43 10.83
N ILE A 113 -7.63 3.28 11.03
CA ILE A 113 -8.25 2.62 12.18
C ILE A 113 -8.97 1.39 11.67
N ARG A 114 -8.47 0.21 12.05
CA ARG A 114 -9.14 -1.06 11.78
C ARG A 114 -9.98 -1.45 12.98
N LYS A 115 -11.30 -1.47 12.77
CA LYS A 115 -12.26 -1.71 13.85
C LYS A 115 -12.18 -3.15 14.37
N HIS A 116 -12.31 -3.31 15.67
CA HIS A 116 -12.53 -4.62 16.27
C HIS A 116 -14.01 -4.99 16.13
N LEU A 117 -14.32 -5.82 15.14
CA LEU A 117 -15.69 -6.31 14.93
C LEU A 117 -15.81 -7.75 15.47
N PRO A 118 -16.55 -7.96 16.58
CA PRO A 118 -16.81 -9.30 17.10
C PRO A 118 -17.90 -9.96 16.24
N VAL A 119 -17.54 -10.41 15.04
CA VAL A 119 -18.48 -11.06 14.12
C VAL A 119 -18.01 -12.49 13.87
N SER A 120 -18.69 -13.45 14.49
CA SER A 120 -18.63 -14.86 14.13
C SER A 120 -19.87 -15.20 13.32
N LYS A 121 -19.69 -15.59 12.05
CA LYS A 121 -20.78 -16.02 11.16
C LYS A 121 -20.60 -17.48 10.81
N SER A 122 -21.70 -18.23 10.77
CA SER A 122 -21.69 -19.60 10.25
C SER A 122 -21.55 -19.60 8.72
N LEU A 123 -21.09 -20.72 8.15
CA LEU A 123 -21.01 -20.89 6.69
C LEU A 123 -22.38 -20.66 6.01
N SER A 124 -23.48 -21.06 6.66
CA SER A 124 -24.83 -20.86 6.13
C SER A 124 -25.21 -19.37 6.07
N GLN A 125 -24.84 -18.57 7.07
CA GLN A 125 -25.05 -17.12 7.04
C GLN A 125 -24.22 -16.47 5.92
N LEU A 126 -22.97 -16.89 5.75
CA LEU A 126 -22.13 -16.42 4.63
C LEU A 126 -22.73 -16.80 3.26
N ALA A 127 -23.32 -18.00 3.14
CA ALA A 127 -24.01 -18.42 1.92
C ALA A 127 -25.25 -17.56 1.62
N GLN A 128 -26.07 -17.26 2.63
CA GLN A 128 -27.25 -16.40 2.50
C GLN A 128 -26.88 -14.96 2.11
N GLU A 129 -25.72 -14.47 2.53
CA GLU A 129 -25.14 -13.19 2.10
C GLU A 129 -24.57 -13.23 0.65
N GLY A 130 -24.63 -14.38 -0.03
CA GLY A 130 -24.11 -14.54 -1.38
C GLY A 130 -22.58 -14.55 -1.47
N ARG A 131 -21.86 -14.78 -0.35
CA ARG A 131 -20.38 -14.79 -0.33
C ARG A 131 -19.76 -15.83 -1.26
N PHE A 132 -20.51 -16.87 -1.64
CA PHE A 132 -20.07 -17.92 -2.55
C PHE A 132 -20.57 -17.75 -4.00
N ALA A 133 -21.32 -16.68 -4.31
CA ALA A 133 -21.96 -16.50 -5.62
C ALA A 133 -20.98 -16.32 -6.79
N LYS A 134 -19.72 -15.96 -6.52
CA LYS A 134 -18.67 -15.70 -7.51
C LYS A 134 -17.54 -16.75 -7.49
N VAL A 135 -17.75 -17.90 -6.86
CA VAL A 135 -16.74 -18.97 -6.79
C VAL A 135 -16.34 -19.41 -8.19
N ARG A 136 -15.03 -19.50 -8.42
CA ARG A 136 -14.45 -20.13 -9.60
C ARG A 136 -13.67 -21.36 -9.15
N HIS A 137 -13.87 -22.48 -9.85
CA HIS A 137 -13.06 -23.67 -9.64
C HIS A 137 -11.82 -23.57 -10.53
N ARG A 138 -10.63 -23.75 -9.95
CA ARG A 138 -9.37 -23.84 -10.69
C ARG A 138 -8.72 -25.19 -10.39
N LYS A 139 -8.27 -25.88 -11.43
CA LYS A 139 -7.45 -27.09 -11.27
C LYS A 139 -5.98 -26.73 -11.48
N GLN A 140 -5.08 -27.45 -10.80
CA GLN A 140 -3.64 -27.28 -11.04
C GLN A 140 -3.24 -27.64 -12.48
N SER A 141 -3.97 -28.56 -13.11
CA SER A 141 -3.80 -28.90 -14.54
C SER A 141 -4.06 -27.73 -15.50
N GLU A 142 -4.75 -26.68 -15.03
CA GLU A 142 -5.16 -25.51 -15.82
C GLU A 142 -4.22 -24.31 -15.62
N GLN A 143 -3.17 -24.44 -14.79
CA GLN A 143 -2.29 -23.34 -14.38
C GLN A 143 -1.50 -22.68 -15.52
N PHE A 144 -1.37 -23.36 -16.66
CA PHE A 144 -0.66 -22.85 -17.84
C PHE A 144 -1.55 -22.10 -18.82
N MET A 145 -2.86 -22.03 -18.59
CA MET A 145 -3.74 -21.25 -19.45
C MET A 145 -3.57 -19.75 -19.18
N LEU A 146 -3.50 -18.96 -20.25
CA LEU A 146 -3.57 -17.51 -20.18
C LEU A 146 -4.97 -17.11 -19.68
N GLU A 147 -5.00 -16.06 -18.87
CA GLU A 147 -6.22 -15.37 -18.52
C GLU A 147 -6.58 -14.39 -19.65
N PRO A 148 -7.86 -14.03 -19.84
CA PRO A 148 -8.28 -13.14 -20.93
C PRO A 148 -7.53 -11.79 -20.98
N PHE A 149 -7.18 -11.24 -19.82
CA PHE A 149 -6.41 -9.99 -19.76
C PHE A 149 -4.95 -10.18 -20.19
N GLU A 150 -4.38 -11.38 -20.04
CA GLU A 150 -3.01 -11.67 -20.47
C GLU A 150 -2.95 -11.75 -22.00
N GLU A 151 -3.97 -12.35 -22.63
CA GLU A 151 -4.15 -12.38 -24.08
C GLU A 151 -4.32 -10.97 -24.65
N GLU A 152 -5.18 -10.13 -24.05
CA GLU A 152 -5.36 -8.73 -24.44
C GLU A 152 -4.03 -7.95 -24.43
N LEU A 153 -3.21 -8.15 -23.40
CA LEU A 153 -1.90 -7.50 -23.29
C LEU A 153 -0.92 -7.97 -24.39
N LEU A 154 -0.91 -9.27 -24.70
CA LEU A 154 -0.08 -9.79 -25.81
C LEU A 154 -0.53 -9.20 -27.15
N GLU A 155 -1.83 -9.14 -27.41
CA GLU A 155 -2.36 -8.55 -28.64
C GLU A 155 -1.99 -7.07 -28.81
N LEU A 156 -1.98 -6.29 -27.72
CA LEU A 156 -1.59 -4.88 -27.75
C LEU A 156 -0.11 -4.72 -28.13
N LEU A 157 0.77 -5.57 -27.59
CA LEU A 157 2.19 -5.59 -27.98
C LEU A 157 2.38 -6.02 -29.44
N GLU A 158 1.66 -7.05 -29.90
CA GLU A 158 1.72 -7.50 -31.30
C GLU A 158 1.29 -6.41 -32.28
N LYS A 159 0.32 -5.57 -31.91
CA LYS A 159 -0.14 -4.41 -32.68
C LYS A 159 0.78 -3.20 -32.58
N GLY A 160 1.79 -3.23 -31.71
CA GLY A 160 2.68 -2.11 -31.42
C GLY A 160 2.04 -0.99 -30.60
N ASP A 161 0.88 -1.24 -29.98
CA ASP A 161 0.17 -0.27 -29.13
C ASP A 161 0.73 -0.28 -27.71
N VAL A 162 1.89 0.35 -27.55
CA VAL A 162 2.60 0.44 -26.26
C VAL A 162 1.80 1.25 -25.23
N GLU A 163 1.11 2.31 -25.64
CA GLU A 163 0.29 3.12 -24.74
C GLU A 163 -0.90 2.31 -24.19
N GLY A 164 -1.62 1.62 -25.08
CA GLY A 164 -2.71 0.73 -24.72
C GLY A 164 -2.23 -0.41 -23.81
N PHE A 165 -1.10 -1.03 -24.15
CA PHE A 165 -0.48 -2.09 -23.34
C PHE A 165 -0.18 -1.60 -21.91
N LEU A 166 0.54 -0.48 -21.75
CA LEU A 166 0.90 0.04 -20.43
C LEU A 166 -0.34 0.45 -19.62
N THR A 167 -1.32 1.05 -20.27
CA THR A 167 -2.59 1.43 -19.65
C THR A 167 -3.34 0.20 -19.13
N GLN A 168 -3.45 -0.85 -19.93
CA GLN A 168 -4.12 -2.09 -19.52
C GLN A 168 -3.31 -2.87 -18.49
N ALA A 169 -1.98 -2.86 -18.56
CA ALA A 169 -1.12 -3.48 -17.56
C ALA A 169 -1.36 -2.85 -16.18
N VAL A 170 -1.48 -1.52 -16.11
CA VAL A 170 -1.84 -0.82 -14.87
C VAL A 170 -3.25 -1.20 -14.43
N LYS A 171 -4.27 -1.11 -15.29
CA LYS A 171 -5.67 -1.43 -14.94
C LYS A 171 -5.87 -2.87 -14.45
N THR A 172 -5.11 -3.80 -14.99
CA THR A 172 -5.16 -5.24 -14.63
C THR A 172 -4.22 -5.60 -13.48
N LYS A 173 -3.68 -4.60 -12.77
CA LYS A 173 -2.81 -4.75 -11.59
C LYS A 173 -1.55 -5.57 -11.85
N ARG A 174 -0.89 -5.37 -12.99
CA ARG A 174 0.44 -5.95 -13.25
C ARG A 174 1.51 -5.27 -12.40
N ASN A 175 2.44 -6.05 -11.85
CA ASN A 175 3.64 -5.55 -11.19
C ASN A 175 4.66 -5.10 -12.25
N ILE A 176 4.99 -3.80 -12.26
CA ILE A 176 5.79 -3.18 -13.32
C ILE A 176 7.12 -2.68 -12.75
N ALA A 177 8.23 -3.12 -13.37
CA ALA A 177 9.55 -2.56 -13.13
C ALA A 177 9.91 -1.58 -14.27
N VAL A 178 10.23 -0.34 -13.93
CA VAL A 178 10.75 0.65 -14.89
C VAL A 178 12.27 0.70 -14.75
N ALA A 179 12.99 0.20 -15.73
CA ALA A 179 14.43 0.03 -15.72
C ALA A 179 15.16 1.05 -16.62
N GLY A 180 16.41 1.39 -16.26
CA GLY A 180 17.29 2.21 -17.11
C GLY A 180 18.32 3.04 -16.33
N PRO A 181 19.27 3.69 -17.01
CA PRO A 181 20.30 4.50 -16.39
C PRO A 181 19.72 5.77 -15.73
N THR A 182 20.56 6.49 -14.99
CA THR A 182 20.20 7.81 -14.41
C THR A 182 19.83 8.78 -15.53
N GLY A 183 18.76 9.55 -15.33
CA GLY A 183 18.30 10.52 -16.32
C GLY A 183 17.54 9.95 -17.52
N SER A 184 17.26 8.63 -17.56
CA SER A 184 16.51 8.01 -18.67
C SER A 184 15.01 8.33 -18.69
N GLY A 185 14.48 9.04 -17.69
CA GLY A 185 13.06 9.43 -17.62
C GLY A 185 12.16 8.48 -16.83
N LYS A 186 12.72 7.51 -16.09
CA LYS A 186 11.96 6.51 -15.30
C LYS A 186 10.87 7.12 -14.43
N THR A 187 11.20 8.10 -13.59
CA THR A 187 10.20 8.74 -12.70
C THR A 187 9.09 9.43 -13.48
N THR A 188 9.38 9.97 -14.66
CA THR A 188 8.36 10.56 -15.54
C THR A 188 7.41 9.49 -16.05
N LEU A 189 7.93 8.33 -16.49
CA LEU A 189 7.07 7.21 -16.90
C LEU A 189 6.27 6.66 -15.71
N THR A 190 6.89 6.48 -14.54
CA THR A 190 6.19 6.04 -13.31
C THR A 190 5.02 6.96 -12.97
N ARG A 191 5.22 8.28 -13.05
CA ARG A 191 4.15 9.28 -12.86
C ARG A 191 3.03 9.10 -13.90
N SER A 192 3.36 8.88 -15.17
CA SER A 192 2.36 8.63 -16.21
C SER A 192 1.58 7.33 -15.96
N LEU A 193 2.24 6.26 -15.51
CA LEU A 193 1.60 5.00 -15.14
C LEU A 193 0.65 5.17 -13.94
N MET A 194 1.03 6.01 -12.96
CA MET A 194 0.15 6.39 -11.85
C MET A 194 -1.15 7.06 -12.35
N GLY A 195 -1.05 7.87 -13.40
CA GLY A 195 -2.21 8.47 -14.08
C GLY A 195 -3.19 7.47 -14.69
N ALA A 196 -2.75 6.23 -14.97
CA ALA A 196 -3.60 5.16 -15.48
C ALA A 196 -4.30 4.34 -14.37
N VAL A 197 -3.95 4.54 -13.10
CA VAL A 197 -4.57 3.85 -11.96
C VAL A 197 -6.03 4.30 -11.82
N PRO A 198 -7.01 3.39 -11.65
CA PRO A 198 -8.39 3.76 -11.36
C PRO A 198 -8.49 4.62 -10.10
N THR A 199 -9.28 5.70 -10.13
CA THR A 199 -9.33 6.71 -9.05
C THR A 199 -9.78 6.16 -7.71
N ILE A 200 -10.60 5.11 -7.74
CA ILE A 200 -11.14 4.45 -6.55
C ILE A 200 -10.11 3.55 -5.85
N GLU A 201 -8.95 3.29 -6.45
CA GLU A 201 -7.90 2.51 -5.82
C GLU A 201 -7.04 3.38 -4.89
N ARG A 202 -6.55 2.77 -3.82
CA ARG A 202 -5.64 3.41 -2.88
C ARG A 202 -4.18 3.08 -3.20
N VAL A 203 -3.39 4.11 -3.45
CA VAL A 203 -1.95 3.97 -3.72
C VAL A 203 -1.15 4.52 -2.55
N LEU A 204 -0.25 3.70 -2.00
CA LEU A 204 0.81 4.21 -1.12
C LEU A 204 2.09 4.35 -1.93
N LEU A 205 2.60 5.57 -2.00
CA LEU A 205 3.84 5.90 -2.69
C LEU A 205 4.95 6.06 -1.67
N MET A 206 6.03 5.34 -1.90
CA MET A 206 7.24 5.38 -1.08
C MET A 206 8.36 6.10 -1.81
N GLU A 207 8.92 7.13 -1.19
CA GLU A 207 9.96 7.98 -1.79
C GLU A 207 11.05 8.35 -0.78
N ASP A 208 12.30 8.52 -1.22
CA ASP A 208 13.36 9.15 -0.42
C ASP A 208 13.33 10.67 -0.55
N THR A 209 13.02 11.14 -1.75
CA THR A 209 12.74 12.53 -2.12
C THR A 209 11.39 12.57 -2.81
N HIS A 210 10.51 13.45 -2.35
CA HIS A 210 9.17 13.57 -2.91
C HIS A 210 9.23 14.14 -4.34
N GLU A 211 8.85 13.33 -5.33
CA GLU A 211 8.89 13.71 -6.74
C GLU A 211 7.52 13.57 -7.43
N ILE A 212 6.61 12.75 -6.90
CA ILE A 212 5.36 12.41 -7.57
C ILE A 212 4.16 12.84 -6.71
N ASP A 213 3.35 13.74 -7.28
CA ASP A 213 2.03 14.12 -6.77
C ASP A 213 0.91 13.59 -7.68
N ASP A 214 -0.24 13.25 -7.09
CA ASP A 214 -1.47 12.89 -7.82
C ASP A 214 -2.69 13.43 -7.07
N ASN A 215 -3.40 14.37 -7.71
CA ASN A 215 -4.60 14.99 -7.16
C ASN A 215 -5.91 14.36 -7.69
N ARG A 216 -5.81 13.31 -8.49
CA ARG A 216 -6.92 12.64 -9.19
C ARG A 216 -7.37 11.39 -8.43
N LEU A 217 -6.46 10.68 -7.79
CA LEU A 217 -6.79 9.53 -6.95
C LEU A 217 -7.56 9.97 -5.70
N ASP A 218 -8.58 9.18 -5.35
CA ASP A 218 -9.41 9.41 -4.16
C ASP A 218 -8.63 9.19 -2.85
N GLU A 219 -7.66 8.27 -2.88
CA GLU A 219 -6.77 7.94 -1.79
C GLU A 219 -5.33 7.74 -2.28
N VAL A 220 -4.45 8.68 -1.95
CA VAL A 220 -3.00 8.54 -2.11
C VAL A 220 -2.31 8.83 -0.78
N GLY A 221 -1.34 8.01 -0.42
CA GLY A 221 -0.52 8.23 0.77
C GLY A 221 0.96 8.32 0.42
N TYR A 222 1.60 9.40 0.85
CA TYR A 222 3.02 9.65 0.59
C TYR A 222 3.85 9.32 1.82
N LEU A 223 4.66 8.28 1.71
CA LEU A 223 5.55 7.82 2.77
C LEU A 223 7.00 8.10 2.39
N MET A 224 7.73 8.64 3.35
CA MET A 224 9.13 9.03 3.18
C MET A 224 10.05 8.00 3.85
N TYR A 225 11.04 7.52 3.11
CA TYR A 225 12.14 6.72 3.64
C TYR A 225 13.48 7.45 3.48
N GLY A 226 14.54 6.85 4.01
CA GLY A 226 15.92 7.31 3.83
C GLY A 226 16.61 7.66 5.13
N GLU A 227 17.77 8.30 5.02
CA GLU A 227 18.61 8.64 6.17
C GLU A 227 18.19 9.99 6.77
N GLY A 228 18.15 10.07 8.10
CA GLY A 228 17.81 11.30 8.82
C GLY A 228 17.04 11.02 10.11
N ASP A 229 17.05 11.99 11.03
CA ASP A 229 16.34 11.84 12.30
C ASP A 229 14.83 11.68 12.06
N GLY A 230 14.25 10.64 12.67
CA GLY A 230 12.84 10.28 12.50
C GLY A 230 12.44 9.65 11.15
N ARG A 231 13.35 9.49 10.17
CA ARG A 231 13.04 8.78 8.92
C ARG A 231 13.11 7.26 9.10
N MET A 232 12.28 6.56 8.34
CA MET A 232 12.29 5.09 8.29
C MET A 232 13.28 4.58 7.25
N SER A 233 13.81 3.38 7.49
CA SER A 233 14.34 2.57 6.40
C SER A 233 13.24 2.22 5.38
N ALA A 234 13.61 1.96 4.12
CA ALA A 234 12.67 1.53 3.10
C ALA A 234 11.95 0.23 3.51
N ARG A 235 12.65 -0.66 4.22
CA ARG A 235 12.10 -1.89 4.78
C ARG A 235 11.01 -1.65 5.84
N GLU A 236 11.22 -0.74 6.77
CA GLU A 236 10.21 -0.39 7.78
C GLU A 236 8.99 0.25 7.14
N CYS A 237 9.21 1.12 6.15
CA CYS A 237 8.15 1.76 5.39
C CYS A 237 7.28 0.73 4.63
N LEU A 238 7.89 -0.30 4.03
CA LEU A 238 7.15 -1.39 3.39
C LEU A 238 6.28 -2.16 4.39
N LYS A 239 6.82 -2.48 5.57
CA LYS A 239 6.07 -3.15 6.64
C LYS A 239 4.90 -2.29 7.13
N LEU A 240 5.09 -0.98 7.22
CA LEU A 240 4.04 -0.02 7.54
C LEU A 240 2.95 -0.03 6.47
N CYS A 241 3.31 -0.03 5.18
CA CYS A 241 2.34 -0.10 4.08
C CYS A 241 1.38 -1.28 4.25
N MET A 242 1.87 -2.46 4.63
CA MET A 242 1.02 -3.65 4.86
C MET A 242 -0.02 -3.47 5.98
N ARG A 243 0.17 -2.51 6.88
CA ARG A 243 -0.77 -2.17 7.95
C ARG A 243 -1.74 -1.07 7.57
N LEU A 244 -1.43 -0.35 6.50
CA LEU A 244 -2.21 0.73 5.95
C LEU A 244 -3.05 0.24 4.77
N SER A 245 -3.48 -1.02 4.70
CA SER A 245 -4.45 -1.55 3.70
C SER A 245 -4.43 -0.89 2.29
N PRO A 246 -3.29 -0.90 1.57
CA PRO A 246 -3.22 -0.34 0.22
C PRO A 246 -3.84 -1.27 -0.81
N ASP A 247 -4.35 -0.70 -1.90
CA ASP A 247 -4.61 -1.47 -3.12
C ASP A 247 -3.32 -1.70 -3.91
N ARG A 248 -2.38 -0.75 -3.85
CA ARG A 248 -1.07 -0.79 -4.51
C ARG A 248 0.00 -0.09 -3.68
N ILE A 249 1.24 -0.58 -3.80
CA ILE A 249 2.42 0.08 -3.24
C ILE A 249 3.34 0.44 -4.39
N PHE A 250 3.66 1.72 -4.52
CA PHE A 250 4.59 2.24 -5.50
C PHE A 250 5.87 2.64 -4.78
N LEU A 251 7.01 2.46 -5.44
CA LEU A 251 8.33 2.80 -4.91
C LEU A 251 9.09 3.58 -5.98
N THR A 252 9.60 4.78 -5.65
CA THR A 252 10.35 5.56 -6.65
C THR A 252 11.58 4.82 -7.15
N GLU A 253 12.31 4.13 -6.27
CA GLU A 253 13.49 3.36 -6.63
C GLU A 253 13.67 2.13 -5.72
N LEU A 254 13.83 0.95 -6.33
CA LEU A 254 14.17 -0.27 -5.61
C LEU A 254 15.68 -0.28 -5.30
N ARG A 255 16.00 -0.21 -4.00
CA ARG A 255 17.36 -0.31 -3.46
C ARG A 255 17.61 -1.66 -2.77
N ASP A 256 18.86 -1.91 -2.42
CA ASP A 256 19.36 -3.19 -1.90
C ASP A 256 18.70 -3.64 -0.59
N ASP A 257 18.57 -2.75 0.39
CA ASP A 257 18.06 -3.06 1.73
C ASP A 257 16.57 -3.45 1.79
N ALA A 258 15.78 -3.05 0.80
CA ALA A 258 14.34 -3.29 0.72
C ALA A 258 13.90 -4.18 -0.45
N ALA A 259 14.81 -4.59 -1.33
CA ALA A 259 14.48 -5.35 -2.54
C ALA A 259 13.69 -6.63 -2.25
N TRP A 260 14.14 -7.40 -1.25
CA TRP A 260 13.47 -8.65 -0.87
C TRP A 260 12.11 -8.41 -0.23
N ASP A 261 12.03 -7.50 0.74
CA ASP A 261 10.77 -7.18 1.43
C ASP A 261 9.73 -6.64 0.45
N TYR A 262 10.13 -5.87 -0.57
CA TYR A 262 9.22 -5.40 -1.63
C TYR A 262 8.68 -6.57 -2.46
N LEU A 263 9.57 -7.42 -2.98
CA LEU A 263 9.18 -8.58 -3.80
C LEU A 263 8.29 -9.55 -3.02
N ALA A 264 8.64 -9.83 -1.77
CA ALA A 264 7.84 -10.66 -0.89
C ALA A 264 6.46 -10.01 -0.62
N GLY A 265 6.43 -8.71 -0.34
CA GLY A 265 5.21 -7.93 -0.07
C GLY A 265 4.25 -7.86 -1.26
N ALA A 266 4.77 -7.74 -2.49
CA ALA A 266 3.97 -7.74 -3.70
C ALA A 266 3.17 -9.04 -3.89
N ASN A 267 3.66 -10.16 -3.33
CA ASN A 267 2.97 -11.46 -3.37
C ASN A 267 2.00 -11.69 -2.19
N THR A 268 1.99 -10.84 -1.16
CA THR A 268 1.15 -11.02 0.04
C THR A 268 -0.20 -10.30 -0.02
N GLY A 269 -0.71 -10.02 -1.22
CA GLY A 269 -2.08 -9.49 -1.41
C GLY A 269 -2.17 -8.05 -1.89
N HIS A 270 -1.06 -7.44 -2.33
CA HIS A 270 -1.03 -6.08 -2.87
C HIS A 270 -0.45 -6.05 -4.31
N PRO A 271 -1.19 -6.57 -5.30
CA PRO A 271 -0.72 -6.61 -6.69
C PRO A 271 -0.73 -5.22 -7.33
N GLY A 272 -0.05 -5.09 -8.47
CA GLY A 272 -0.07 -3.86 -9.26
C GLY A 272 0.91 -2.81 -8.79
N GLY A 273 1.95 -3.21 -8.05
CA GLY A 273 3.01 -2.33 -7.60
C GLY A 273 3.90 -1.88 -8.76
N ILE A 274 4.37 -0.63 -8.70
CA ILE A 274 5.26 -0.06 -9.70
C ILE A 274 6.52 0.45 -8.99
N PHE A 275 7.68 0.06 -9.50
CA PHE A 275 8.94 0.57 -9.00
C PHE A 275 9.94 0.84 -10.13
N SER A 276 10.91 1.71 -9.87
CA SER A 276 12.03 1.90 -10.79
C SER A 276 13.32 1.24 -10.31
N THR A 277 14.21 0.89 -11.24
CA THR A 277 15.53 0.35 -10.91
C THR A 277 16.56 0.65 -12.00
N HIS A 278 17.84 0.46 -11.68
CA HIS A 278 18.93 0.60 -12.64
C HIS A 278 19.29 -0.75 -13.22
N ALA A 279 19.20 -0.89 -14.54
CA ALA A 279 19.66 -2.05 -15.32
C ALA A 279 20.01 -1.60 -16.74
N ASP A 280 20.65 -2.50 -17.52
CA ASP A 280 21.16 -2.21 -18.86
C ASP A 280 20.23 -2.69 -20.01
N SER A 281 19.17 -3.43 -19.68
CA SER A 281 18.15 -3.91 -20.62
C SER A 281 16.93 -4.43 -19.85
N ALA A 282 15.81 -4.67 -20.52
CA ALA A 282 14.66 -5.32 -19.90
C ALA A 282 15.02 -6.77 -19.51
N ALA A 283 15.77 -7.47 -20.36
CA ALA A 283 16.18 -8.86 -20.14
C ALA A 283 17.15 -9.04 -18.95
N SER A 284 18.05 -8.09 -18.70
CA SER A 284 19.00 -8.16 -17.57
C SER A 284 18.43 -7.68 -16.24
N THR A 285 17.27 -7.02 -16.25
CA THR A 285 16.64 -6.44 -15.06
C THR A 285 16.36 -7.47 -13.96
N PRO A 286 15.81 -8.68 -14.23
CA PRO A 286 15.61 -9.69 -13.18
C PRO A 286 16.90 -10.08 -12.45
N ALA A 287 18.00 -10.33 -13.19
CA ALA A 287 19.29 -10.68 -12.58
C ALA A 287 19.90 -9.52 -11.78
N ARG A 288 19.68 -8.28 -12.24
CA ARG A 288 20.07 -7.09 -11.51
C ARG A 288 19.31 -6.92 -10.20
N ILE A 289 17.99 -7.17 -10.20
CA ILE A 289 17.19 -7.20 -8.96
C ILE A 289 17.67 -8.31 -8.04
N ALA A 290 18.01 -9.49 -8.57
CA ALA A 290 18.56 -10.58 -7.76
C ALA A 290 19.89 -10.19 -7.08
N THR A 291 20.71 -9.37 -7.74
CA THR A 291 21.93 -8.80 -7.15
C THR A 291 21.62 -7.85 -5.99
N LEU A 292 20.60 -6.99 -6.14
CA LEU A 292 20.13 -6.12 -5.04
C LEU A 292 19.64 -6.94 -3.85
N VAL A 293 18.83 -7.97 -4.11
CA VAL A 293 18.37 -8.90 -3.07
C VAL A 293 19.57 -9.55 -2.37
N LYS A 294 20.55 -10.07 -3.12
CA LYS A 294 21.76 -10.70 -2.58
C LYS A 294 22.63 -9.77 -1.74
N ALA A 295 22.53 -8.46 -1.90
CA ALA A 295 23.25 -7.50 -1.07
C ALA A 295 22.60 -7.36 0.33
N SER A 296 21.30 -7.62 0.47
CA SER A 296 20.61 -7.60 1.76
C SER A 296 21.03 -8.75 2.69
N GLU A 297 20.89 -8.56 4.00
CA GLU A 297 21.17 -9.61 5.00
C GLU A 297 20.34 -10.87 4.78
N ILE A 298 19.04 -10.71 4.48
CA ILE A 298 18.14 -11.84 4.21
C ILE A 298 18.53 -12.53 2.91
N GLY A 299 18.74 -11.78 1.84
CA GLY A 299 19.02 -12.36 0.53
C GLY A 299 20.34 -13.11 0.46
N ARG A 300 21.35 -12.74 1.25
CA ARG A 300 22.62 -13.51 1.35
C ARG A 300 22.38 -14.97 1.73
N ALA A 301 21.42 -15.24 2.61
CA ALA A 301 21.08 -16.58 3.07
C ALA A 301 20.17 -17.37 2.12
N LEU A 302 19.57 -16.73 1.11
CA LEU A 302 18.66 -17.38 0.16
C LEU A 302 19.42 -17.90 -1.07
N ASP A 303 19.02 -19.04 -1.60
CA ASP A 303 19.59 -19.55 -2.85
C ASP A 303 19.23 -18.63 -4.04
N TYR A 304 20.16 -18.48 -4.99
CA TYR A 304 19.96 -17.62 -6.15
C TYR A 304 18.73 -18.04 -6.98
N ASP A 305 18.51 -19.34 -7.11
CA ASP A 305 17.35 -19.89 -7.84
C ASP A 305 16.02 -19.56 -7.15
N VAL A 306 15.98 -19.55 -5.81
CA VAL A 306 14.80 -19.12 -5.05
C VAL A 306 14.52 -17.64 -5.26
N ILE A 307 15.58 -16.81 -5.28
CA ILE A 307 15.46 -15.37 -5.56
C ILE A 307 14.92 -15.15 -6.98
N MET A 308 15.52 -15.79 -7.99
CA MET A 308 15.10 -15.66 -9.38
C MET A 308 13.68 -16.16 -9.60
N LYS A 309 13.31 -17.30 -9.01
CA LYS A 309 11.93 -17.81 -9.04
C LYS A 309 10.96 -16.81 -8.44
N THR A 310 11.32 -16.20 -7.30
CA THR A 310 10.48 -15.17 -6.67
C THR A 310 10.34 -13.96 -7.59
N ILE A 311 11.43 -13.44 -8.16
CA ILE A 311 11.41 -12.30 -9.07
C ILE A 311 10.53 -12.57 -10.30
N ASN A 312 10.75 -13.71 -10.96
CA ASN A 312 10.03 -14.09 -12.18
C ASN A 312 8.53 -14.36 -11.94
N THR A 313 8.15 -14.82 -10.74
CA THR A 313 6.75 -15.02 -10.37
C THR A 313 6.09 -13.77 -9.80
N THR A 314 6.88 -12.78 -9.37
CA THR A 314 6.36 -11.50 -8.85
C THR A 314 6.18 -10.49 -9.98
N LEU A 315 7.23 -10.25 -10.77
CA LEU A 315 7.22 -9.25 -11.84
C LEU A 315 6.35 -9.73 -12.99
N ASP A 316 5.55 -8.83 -13.56
CA ASP A 316 4.76 -9.10 -14.75
C ASP A 316 5.40 -8.43 -15.96
N VAL A 317 5.77 -7.14 -15.83
CA VAL A 317 6.27 -6.31 -16.92
C VAL A 317 7.58 -5.64 -16.51
N VAL A 318 8.56 -5.64 -17.39
CA VAL A 318 9.73 -4.76 -17.29
C VAL A 318 9.74 -3.81 -18.48
N VAL A 319 9.83 -2.51 -18.23
CA VAL A 319 9.99 -1.48 -19.26
C VAL A 319 11.40 -0.93 -19.14
N TYR A 320 12.22 -1.08 -20.17
CA TYR A 320 13.56 -0.51 -20.20
C TYR A 320 13.57 0.80 -21.00
N MET A 321 14.19 1.82 -20.41
CA MET A 321 14.27 3.17 -20.98
C MET A 321 15.70 3.68 -21.08
N GLU A 322 16.01 4.34 -22.18
CA GLU A 322 17.24 5.12 -22.37
C GLU A 322 16.90 6.44 -23.06
N LYS A 323 17.57 7.55 -22.70
CA LYS A 323 17.38 8.87 -23.34
C LYS A 323 15.91 9.33 -23.47
N ARG A 324 15.06 8.95 -22.50
CA ARG A 324 13.60 9.25 -22.46
C ARG A 324 12.76 8.48 -23.47
N GLU A 325 13.31 7.44 -24.08
CA GLU A 325 12.61 6.53 -24.97
C GLU A 325 12.41 5.17 -24.29
N VAL A 326 11.28 4.52 -24.55
CA VAL A 326 11.06 3.10 -24.20
C VAL A 326 11.68 2.27 -25.31
N LEU A 327 12.70 1.47 -24.96
CA LEU A 327 13.45 0.68 -25.94
C LEU A 327 13.07 -0.80 -25.92
N GLU A 328 12.74 -1.35 -24.75
CA GLU A 328 12.36 -2.76 -24.61
C GLU A 328 11.23 -2.91 -23.61
N ILE A 329 10.34 -3.87 -23.88
CA ILE A 329 9.32 -4.35 -22.94
C ILE A 329 9.50 -5.85 -22.82
N LEU A 330 9.75 -6.32 -21.59
CA LEU A 330 9.70 -7.74 -21.25
C LEU A 330 8.34 -8.02 -20.62
N TYR A 331 7.54 -8.85 -21.30
CA TYR A 331 6.27 -9.38 -20.80
C TYR A 331 6.10 -10.79 -21.34
N ASP A 332 6.20 -11.79 -20.45
CA ASP A 332 6.08 -13.21 -20.80
C ASP A 332 5.22 -13.94 -19.74
N PRO A 333 3.88 -13.86 -19.86
CA PRO A 333 2.97 -14.50 -18.91
C PRO A 333 3.08 -16.04 -18.93
N MET A 334 3.52 -16.64 -20.04
CA MET A 334 3.69 -18.09 -20.15
C MET A 334 4.92 -18.56 -19.38
N PHE A 335 6.06 -17.89 -19.55
CA PHE A 335 7.26 -18.16 -18.76
C PHE A 335 6.98 -17.99 -17.27
N LYS A 336 6.26 -16.94 -16.88
CA LYS A 336 5.84 -16.70 -15.49
C LYS A 336 5.06 -17.89 -14.92
N LYS A 337 4.03 -18.38 -15.62
CA LYS A 337 3.25 -19.56 -15.20
C LYS A 337 4.10 -20.82 -15.11
N GLN A 338 5.06 -21.01 -16.03
CA GLN A 338 6.01 -22.11 -15.97
C GLN A 338 6.93 -22.03 -14.75
N ALA A 339 7.45 -20.84 -14.43
CA ALA A 339 8.27 -20.60 -13.25
C ALA A 339 7.51 -20.85 -11.94
N MET A 340 6.19 -20.58 -11.90
CA MET A 340 5.32 -20.92 -10.77
C MET A 340 5.13 -22.43 -10.59
N ALA A 341 5.14 -23.19 -11.70
CA ALA A 341 4.89 -24.63 -11.71
C ALA A 341 6.14 -25.48 -11.42
N ALA A 342 7.33 -24.94 -11.68
CA ALA A 342 8.58 -25.61 -11.35
C ALA A 342 8.65 -25.82 -9.83
N VAL A 343 8.83 -27.05 -9.36
CA VAL A 343 8.92 -27.40 -7.93
C VAL A 343 10.25 -26.96 -7.38
#